data_AF-A0A3B9MQW5-F1
#
_entry.id   AF-A0A3B9MQW5-F1
#
_cell.length_a   1.000
_cell.length_b   1.000
_cell.length_c   1.000
_cell.angle_alpha   90.00
_cell.angle_beta   90.00
_cell.angle_gamma   90.00
#
_symmetry.space_group_name_H-M   'P 1'
#
loop_
_entity.id
_entity.type
_entity.pdbx_description
1 polymer ?
#
loop_
_entity_poly.entity_id
_entity_poly.type
_entity_poly.pdbx_seq_one_letter_code
_entity_poly.pdbx_strand_id
1 'polypeptide(L)'
;MAYWEGAAQGQTLDKRILFGTVDGRLIALNAETGKPAPDFGNSGYVDLRTGGADKWRQEPSWGARVTSPPVVFQDLAIIGWGLPEYPAKGPSGVVRAFNVRTGKLVWTFHTVPHPGEPGNETWAGDSWKDRMGVNVWSMMSVDEKRGMVFLPIGSPSYDFYGGDRKGQNLFANSLVALNAATGKLVWYYQMVHHDLWDYDLPAQPLLITVRQNGRSVPAVAQITKMGFIFVLNRVTGKPLFPVEERPVPESNVPGEATWPTQPMPLKPPALARQSLTRDEITRVSPESQRYCTELFDKLTNKGVYTPAGLEPTLMFPGYHGGGNWSSGSFDPATGYLSVSYTH
;
A
#
# COMPACT_ATOMS: atom_id res chain seq x y z
N MET A 1 -12.86 -6.23 9.70
CA MET A 1 -13.32 -7.63 9.56
C MET A 1 -13.98 -7.84 8.20
N ALA A 2 -14.13 -9.09 7.74
CA ALA A 2 -14.82 -9.47 6.51
C ALA A 2 -15.87 -10.54 6.79
N TYR A 3 -16.97 -10.50 6.05
CA TYR A 3 -18.01 -11.53 6.07
C TYR A 3 -17.85 -12.43 4.84
N TRP A 4 -18.11 -13.72 5.01
CA TRP A 4 -18.21 -14.68 3.92
C TRP A 4 -19.40 -15.59 4.18
N GLU A 5 -20.10 -15.96 3.10
CA GLU A 5 -21.14 -16.98 3.11
C GLU A 5 -21.00 -17.90 1.92
N GLY A 6 -21.29 -19.19 2.12
CA GLY A 6 -21.28 -20.16 1.04
C GLY A 6 -22.05 -21.42 1.40
N ALA A 7 -22.48 -22.17 0.39
CA ALA A 7 -23.21 -23.42 0.59
C ALA A 7 -22.38 -24.41 1.42
N ALA A 8 -22.99 -25.00 2.45
CA ALA A 8 -22.45 -26.14 3.18
C ALA A 8 -23.09 -27.45 2.68
N GLN A 9 -22.60 -28.58 3.20
CA GLN A 9 -23.25 -29.86 2.96
C GLN A 9 -24.68 -29.83 3.54
N GLY A 10 -25.69 -30.15 2.72
CA GLY A 10 -27.08 -30.31 3.18
C GLY A 10 -27.93 -29.03 3.21
N GLN A 11 -27.83 -28.15 2.20
CA GLN A 11 -28.66 -26.93 2.03
C GLN A 11 -28.50 -25.85 3.12
N THR A 12 -27.66 -26.04 4.12
CA THR A 12 -27.32 -25.00 5.10
C THR A 12 -26.27 -24.06 4.52
N LEU A 13 -26.34 -22.77 4.85
CA LEU A 13 -25.28 -21.81 4.54
C LEU A 13 -24.26 -21.82 5.68
N ASP A 14 -22.99 -21.95 5.34
CA ASP A 14 -21.88 -21.65 6.24
C ASP A 14 -21.61 -20.15 6.16
N LYS A 15 -21.56 -19.48 7.31
CA LYS A 15 -21.40 -18.04 7.42
C LYS A 15 -20.27 -17.74 8.39
N ARG A 16 -19.29 -16.95 7.95
CA ARG A 16 -18.06 -16.69 8.71
C ARG A 16 -17.75 -15.21 8.80
N ILE A 17 -17.18 -14.84 9.94
CA ILE A 17 -16.53 -13.55 10.16
C ILE A 17 -15.02 -13.82 10.21
N LEU A 18 -14.29 -13.14 9.34
CA LEU A 18 -12.83 -13.24 9.20
C LEU A 18 -12.18 -11.93 9.66
N PHE A 19 -11.14 -12.00 10.47
CA PHE A 19 -10.34 -10.83 10.82
C PHE A 19 -8.92 -11.22 11.20
N GLY A 20 -7.98 -10.34 10.89
CA GLY A 20 -6.62 -10.47 11.37
C GLY A 20 -6.43 -9.78 12.72
N THR A 21 -5.39 -10.19 13.43
CA THR A 21 -4.98 -9.62 14.71
C THR A 21 -3.56 -9.07 14.62
N VAL A 22 -3.24 -8.15 15.52
CA VAL A 22 -1.91 -7.55 15.63
C VAL A 22 -0.81 -8.54 16.03
N ASP A 23 -1.18 -9.72 16.57
CA ASP A 23 -0.26 -10.81 16.91
C ASP A 23 -0.07 -11.83 15.77
N GLY A 24 -0.56 -11.52 14.56
CA GLY A 24 -0.29 -12.32 13.36
C GLY A 24 -1.21 -13.52 13.16
N ARG A 25 -2.43 -13.50 13.71
CA ARG A 25 -3.43 -14.54 13.44
C ARG A 25 -4.46 -14.03 12.46
N LEU A 26 -4.89 -14.89 11.54
CA LEU A 26 -6.16 -14.77 10.84
C LEU A 26 -7.17 -15.65 11.56
N ILE A 27 -8.23 -15.07 12.11
CA ILE A 27 -9.27 -15.76 12.87
C ILE A 27 -10.52 -15.90 12.01
N ALA A 28 -11.17 -17.05 12.08
CA ALA A 28 -12.50 -17.28 11.52
C ALA A 28 -13.48 -17.62 12.67
N LEU A 29 -14.58 -16.88 12.72
CA LEU A 29 -15.69 -17.13 13.65
C LEU A 29 -16.92 -17.57 12.86
N ASN A 30 -17.75 -18.43 13.44
CA ASN A 30 -19.12 -18.63 12.97
C ASN A 30 -19.91 -17.33 13.17
N ALA A 31 -20.52 -16.82 12.10
CA ALA A 31 -21.15 -15.50 12.10
C ALA A 31 -22.41 -15.40 12.98
N GLU A 32 -23.07 -16.53 13.28
CA GLU A 32 -24.30 -16.55 14.07
C GLU A 32 -24.02 -16.67 15.57
N THR A 33 -22.97 -17.39 15.94
CA THR A 33 -22.63 -17.69 17.34
C THR A 33 -21.47 -16.88 17.90
N GLY A 34 -20.65 -16.27 17.02
CA GLY A 34 -19.41 -15.58 17.39
C GLY A 34 -18.29 -16.51 17.90
N LYS A 35 -18.49 -17.83 17.87
CA LYS A 35 -17.48 -18.81 18.32
C LYS A 35 -16.46 -19.10 17.22
N PRO A 36 -15.20 -19.43 17.56
CA PRO A 36 -14.20 -19.86 16.58
C PRO A 36 -14.70 -21.02 15.73
N ALA A 37 -14.47 -20.96 14.41
CA ALA A 37 -14.82 -22.02 13.48
C ALA A 37 -13.79 -23.16 13.62
N PRO A 38 -14.15 -24.31 14.22
CA PRO A 38 -13.16 -25.33 14.61
C PRO A 38 -12.47 -26.00 13.42
N ASP A 39 -13.05 -25.92 12.23
CA ASP A 39 -12.52 -26.47 10.99
C ASP A 39 -11.55 -25.52 10.26
N PHE A 40 -11.36 -24.29 10.75
CA PHE A 40 -10.46 -23.32 10.17
C PHE A 40 -9.07 -23.35 10.80
N GLY A 41 -8.06 -23.78 10.04
CA GLY A 41 -6.66 -23.77 10.48
C GLY A 41 -6.45 -24.59 11.75
N ASN A 42 -5.90 -23.96 12.78
CA ASN A 42 -5.73 -24.51 14.12
C ASN A 42 -6.92 -24.14 15.02
N SER A 43 -8.03 -24.85 14.87
CA SER A 43 -9.24 -24.68 15.71
C SER A 43 -9.78 -23.24 15.75
N GLY A 44 -9.85 -22.58 14.58
CA GLY A 44 -10.42 -21.24 14.42
C GLY A 44 -9.45 -20.14 14.04
N TYR A 45 -8.15 -20.44 13.87
CA TYR A 45 -7.19 -19.46 13.39
C TYR A 45 -6.04 -20.05 12.57
N VAL A 46 -5.41 -19.21 11.75
CA VAL A 46 -4.15 -19.47 11.06
C VAL A 46 -3.09 -18.53 11.61
N ASP A 47 -1.92 -19.06 12.00
CA ASP A 47 -0.74 -18.23 12.31
C ASP A 47 -0.09 -17.79 10.99
N LEU A 48 -0.30 -16.53 10.64
CA LEU A 48 0.22 -15.94 9.41
C LEU A 48 1.74 -15.94 9.40
N ARG A 49 2.44 -15.92 10.54
CA ARG A 49 3.92 -15.88 10.54
C ARG A 49 4.52 -17.13 9.89
N THR A 50 3.78 -18.23 9.87
CA THR A 50 4.17 -19.48 9.21
C THR A 50 4.36 -19.30 7.71
N GLY A 51 5.54 -19.63 7.20
CA GLY A 51 5.92 -19.54 5.79
C GLY A 51 6.30 -18.13 5.30
N GLY A 52 6.19 -17.09 6.14
CA GLY A 52 6.54 -15.70 5.76
C GLY A 52 7.46 -14.99 6.75
N ALA A 53 7.49 -15.43 8.01
CA ALA A 53 8.25 -14.81 9.09
C ALA A 53 8.97 -15.85 9.98
N ASP A 54 9.18 -17.08 9.50
CA ASP A 54 9.70 -18.18 10.32
C ASP A 54 11.07 -17.88 10.97
N LYS A 55 11.96 -17.17 10.25
CA LYS A 55 13.27 -16.75 10.78
C LYS A 55 13.19 -15.74 11.93
N TRP A 56 12.05 -15.05 12.09
CA TRP A 56 11.87 -13.92 13.02
C TRP A 56 10.76 -14.15 14.05
N ARG A 57 10.37 -15.40 14.30
CA ARG A 57 9.30 -15.73 15.27
C ARG A 57 9.57 -15.23 16.70
N GLN A 58 10.83 -15.02 17.05
CA GLN A 58 11.25 -14.56 18.38
C GLN A 58 11.12 -13.04 18.57
N GLU A 59 10.80 -12.29 17.52
CA GLU A 59 10.67 -10.83 17.54
C GLU A 59 9.20 -10.43 17.28
N PRO A 60 8.33 -10.41 18.30
CA PRO A 60 6.90 -10.18 18.12
C PRO A 60 6.58 -8.81 17.52
N SER A 61 7.46 -7.84 17.75
CA SER A 61 7.35 -6.49 17.21
C SER A 61 7.53 -6.44 15.70
N TRP A 62 8.19 -7.44 15.07
CA TRP A 62 8.62 -7.41 13.67
C TRP A 62 7.76 -8.25 12.72
N GLY A 63 6.74 -8.98 13.21
CA GLY A 63 5.99 -9.92 12.38
C GLY A 63 4.48 -9.74 12.42
N ALA A 64 3.89 -9.60 11.23
CA ALA A 64 2.48 -9.90 10.93
C ALA A 64 1.41 -9.07 11.63
N ARG A 65 1.62 -7.76 11.85
CA ARG A 65 0.59 -6.92 12.47
C ARG A 65 -0.57 -6.71 11.50
N VAL A 66 -1.68 -7.43 11.67
CA VAL A 66 -2.82 -7.22 10.79
C VAL A 66 -3.71 -6.10 11.33
N THR A 67 -3.68 -4.96 10.67
CA THR A 67 -4.46 -3.76 11.01
C THR A 67 -5.66 -3.53 10.08
N SER A 68 -5.69 -4.19 8.92
CA SER A 68 -6.77 -4.10 7.93
C SER A 68 -7.49 -5.44 7.75
N PRO A 69 -8.79 -5.44 7.38
CA PRO A 69 -9.51 -6.66 7.07
C PRO A 69 -8.87 -7.45 5.91
N PRO A 70 -8.98 -8.80 5.92
CA PRO A 70 -8.81 -9.55 4.68
C PRO A 70 -9.88 -9.15 3.66
N VAL A 71 -9.62 -9.35 2.38
CA VAL A 71 -10.66 -9.32 1.34
C VAL A 71 -11.07 -10.73 0.99
N VAL A 72 -12.34 -10.91 0.66
CA VAL A 72 -12.90 -12.20 0.28
C VAL A 72 -13.10 -12.23 -1.22
N PHE A 73 -12.67 -13.32 -1.86
CA PHE A 73 -13.00 -13.61 -3.25
C PHE A 73 -13.40 -15.09 -3.35
N GLN A 74 -14.68 -15.36 -3.64
CA GLN A 74 -15.23 -16.71 -3.57
C GLN A 74 -14.91 -17.35 -2.21
N ASP A 75 -14.29 -18.53 -2.20
CA ASP A 75 -13.90 -19.25 -0.98
C ASP A 75 -12.47 -18.91 -0.50
N LEU A 76 -11.94 -17.75 -0.87
CA LEU A 76 -10.60 -17.29 -0.48
C LEU A 76 -10.65 -16.05 0.41
N ALA A 77 -9.93 -16.10 1.53
CA ALA A 77 -9.55 -14.95 2.33
C ALA A 77 -8.14 -14.52 1.92
N ILE A 78 -8.02 -13.35 1.28
CA ILE A 78 -6.76 -12.75 0.84
C ILE A 78 -6.33 -11.72 1.88
N ILE A 79 -5.10 -11.83 2.36
CA ILE A 79 -4.61 -11.05 3.50
C ILE A 79 -3.13 -10.69 3.34
N GLY A 80 -2.82 -9.42 3.63
CA GLY A 80 -1.46 -8.92 3.87
C GLY A 80 -1.25 -8.62 5.35
N TRP A 81 -0.16 -7.94 5.68
CA TRP A 81 0.13 -7.51 7.04
C TRP A 81 0.93 -6.21 7.10
N GLY A 82 0.96 -5.59 8.27
CA GLY A 82 1.87 -4.52 8.65
C GLY A 82 3.22 -5.06 9.10
N LEU A 83 4.28 -4.39 8.65
CA LEU A 83 5.65 -4.56 9.10
C LEU A 83 6.16 -3.22 9.62
N PRO A 84 7.10 -3.21 10.58
CA PRO A 84 7.72 -1.96 11.05
C PRO A 84 8.47 -1.23 9.94
N GLU A 85 8.59 0.08 10.11
CA GLU A 85 9.32 1.00 9.24
C GLU A 85 10.84 0.83 9.39
N TYR A 86 11.30 0.24 10.51
CA TYR A 86 12.69 -0.08 10.83
C TYR A 86 12.76 -1.40 11.63
N PRO A 87 13.79 -2.26 11.43
CA PRO A 87 15.00 -2.10 10.62
C PRO A 87 14.82 -2.37 9.11
N ALA A 88 15.92 -2.34 8.35
CA ALA A 88 15.94 -2.66 6.92
C ALA A 88 15.60 -4.13 6.59
N LYS A 89 15.94 -5.06 7.49
CA LYS A 89 15.84 -6.50 7.29
C LYS A 89 14.89 -7.14 8.28
N GLY A 90 14.07 -8.08 7.81
CA GLY A 90 13.02 -8.70 8.61
C GLY A 90 12.12 -9.60 7.77
N PRO A 91 10.93 -9.95 8.28
CA PRO A 91 9.92 -10.66 7.50
C PRO A 91 9.55 -9.93 6.22
N SER A 92 9.16 -10.67 5.20
CA SER A 92 8.74 -10.09 3.92
C SER A 92 7.29 -9.60 3.97
N GLY A 93 6.95 -8.62 3.12
CA GLY A 93 5.60 -8.06 2.98
C GLY A 93 4.57 -8.94 2.25
N VAL A 94 4.78 -10.26 2.19
CA VAL A 94 3.99 -11.21 1.37
C VAL A 94 2.49 -11.10 1.56
N VAL A 95 1.75 -11.25 0.46
CA VAL A 95 0.28 -11.37 0.46
C VAL A 95 -0.10 -12.81 0.18
N ARG A 96 -1.07 -13.34 0.92
CA ARG A 96 -1.48 -14.75 0.81
C ARG A 96 -2.99 -14.91 0.76
N ALA A 97 -3.43 -15.98 0.11
CA ALA A 97 -4.81 -16.42 0.15
C ALA A 97 -4.95 -17.73 0.89
N PHE A 98 -5.95 -17.80 1.75
CA PHE A 98 -6.33 -18.99 2.50
C PHE A 98 -7.75 -19.41 2.13
N ASN A 99 -8.01 -20.69 2.04
CA ASN A 99 -9.37 -21.19 1.91
C ASN A 99 -10.17 -20.82 3.17
N VAL A 100 -11.29 -20.11 3.01
CA VAL A 100 -12.11 -19.56 4.10
C VAL A 100 -12.69 -20.62 5.05
N ARG A 101 -12.83 -21.86 4.57
CA ARG A 101 -13.39 -22.97 5.35
C ARG A 101 -12.32 -23.67 6.19
N THR A 102 -11.21 -23.98 5.54
CA THR A 102 -10.19 -24.87 6.10
C THR A 102 -8.96 -24.14 6.65
N GLY A 103 -8.77 -22.87 6.30
CA GLY A 103 -7.56 -22.12 6.60
C GLY A 103 -6.31 -22.59 5.85
N LYS A 104 -6.46 -23.47 4.84
CA LYS A 104 -5.34 -23.95 4.03
C LYS A 104 -4.83 -22.84 3.11
N LEU A 105 -3.51 -22.66 3.06
CA LEU A 105 -2.86 -21.76 2.12
C LEU A 105 -3.12 -22.22 0.68
N VAL A 106 -3.54 -21.30 -0.18
CA VAL A 106 -3.84 -21.55 -1.59
C VAL A 106 -2.77 -20.95 -2.49
N TRP A 107 -2.37 -19.71 -2.24
CA TRP A 107 -1.29 -19.05 -2.97
C TRP A 107 -0.59 -17.99 -2.12
N THR A 108 0.65 -17.69 -2.50
CA THR A 108 1.49 -16.62 -1.95
C THR A 108 1.97 -15.74 -3.09
N PHE A 109 1.94 -14.42 -2.89
CA PHE A 109 2.57 -13.45 -3.76
C PHE A 109 3.72 -12.77 -3.02
N HIS A 110 4.93 -12.85 -3.57
CA HIS A 110 6.11 -12.18 -3.05
C HIS A 110 6.11 -10.72 -3.53
N THR A 111 5.86 -9.80 -2.61
CA THR A 111 5.87 -8.36 -2.88
C THR A 111 7.28 -7.81 -3.06
N VAL A 112 8.26 -8.43 -2.39
CA VAL A 112 9.68 -8.36 -2.74
C VAL A 112 10.00 -9.59 -3.60
N PRO A 113 10.16 -9.45 -4.92
CA PRO A 113 10.32 -10.58 -5.83
C PRO A 113 11.62 -11.34 -5.57
N HIS A 114 11.56 -12.67 -5.65
CA HIS A 114 12.72 -13.55 -5.57
C HIS A 114 13.41 -13.70 -6.95
N PRO A 115 14.64 -14.23 -7.02
CA PRO A 115 15.33 -14.48 -8.30
C PRO A 115 14.47 -15.31 -9.26
N GLY A 116 14.30 -14.80 -10.48
CA GLY A 116 13.44 -15.40 -11.51
C GLY A 116 11.99 -14.91 -11.49
N GLU A 117 11.58 -14.13 -10.50
CA GLU A 117 10.29 -13.45 -10.46
C GLU A 117 10.38 -12.04 -11.06
N PRO A 118 9.35 -11.55 -11.77
CA PRO A 118 9.35 -10.22 -12.35
C PRO A 118 9.59 -9.12 -11.30
N GLY A 119 10.50 -8.19 -11.59
CA GLY A 119 10.83 -7.07 -10.71
C GLY A 119 12.05 -7.31 -9.83
N ASN A 120 12.52 -8.56 -9.66
CA ASN A 120 13.73 -8.83 -8.87
C ASN A 120 14.97 -8.13 -9.46
N GLU A 121 15.04 -8.00 -10.78
CA GLU A 121 16.09 -7.30 -11.51
C GLU A 121 16.24 -5.82 -11.13
N THR A 122 15.20 -5.24 -10.49
CA THR A 122 15.22 -3.86 -10.02
C THR A 122 15.84 -3.68 -8.63
N TRP A 123 16.29 -4.76 -8.00
CA TRP A 123 17.00 -4.75 -6.72
C TRP A 123 18.47 -5.00 -6.95
N ALA A 124 19.32 -4.05 -6.56
CA ALA A 124 20.76 -4.22 -6.73
C ALA A 124 21.29 -5.35 -5.84
N GLY A 125 21.98 -6.31 -6.47
CA GLY A 125 22.62 -7.44 -5.80
C GLY A 125 21.64 -8.20 -4.90
N ASP A 126 21.99 -8.32 -3.62
CA ASP A 126 21.22 -9.06 -2.62
C ASP A 126 20.30 -8.16 -1.76
N SER A 127 20.03 -6.93 -2.18
CA SER A 127 19.22 -5.98 -1.39
C SER A 127 17.78 -6.45 -1.15
N TRP A 128 17.25 -7.33 -2.00
CA TRP A 128 15.94 -7.98 -1.87
C TRP A 128 15.89 -9.03 -0.74
N LYS A 129 17.02 -9.68 -0.42
CA LYS A 129 17.05 -10.78 0.56
C LYS A 129 16.63 -10.27 1.92
N ASP A 130 15.64 -10.93 2.51
CA ASP A 130 15.12 -10.62 3.85
C ASP A 130 14.73 -9.12 4.00
N ARG A 131 14.30 -8.47 2.91
CA ARG A 131 13.88 -7.07 2.92
C ARG A 131 12.53 -6.93 3.65
N MET A 132 12.49 -6.02 4.61
CA MET A 132 11.26 -5.63 5.31
C MET A 132 10.54 -4.48 4.59
N GLY A 133 9.28 -4.26 4.96
CA GLY A 133 8.37 -3.34 4.28
C GLY A 133 7.77 -4.01 3.04
N VAL A 134 7.51 -3.20 2.01
CA VAL A 134 6.92 -3.64 0.73
C VAL A 134 5.67 -4.48 0.98
N ASN A 135 4.87 -4.08 1.97
CA ASN A 135 3.78 -4.87 2.51
C ASN A 135 2.43 -4.24 2.16
N VAL A 136 1.38 -5.03 2.31
CA VAL A 136 -0.01 -4.56 2.19
C VAL A 136 -0.62 -4.54 3.58
N TRP A 137 -0.46 -3.41 4.27
CA TRP A 137 -1.06 -3.19 5.59
C TRP A 137 -2.44 -2.53 5.51
N SER A 138 -2.75 -1.91 4.38
CA SER A 138 -4.01 -1.21 4.14
C SER A 138 -5.08 -2.12 3.51
N MET A 139 -6.24 -1.53 3.20
CA MET A 139 -7.37 -2.25 2.62
C MET A 139 -7.14 -2.53 1.13
N MET A 140 -7.34 -3.78 0.73
CA MET A 140 -7.37 -4.20 -0.68
C MET A 140 -8.76 -4.01 -1.29
N SER A 141 -8.84 -4.16 -2.62
CA SER A 141 -10.12 -4.18 -3.35
C SER A 141 -10.20 -5.37 -4.29
N VAL A 142 -11.42 -5.85 -4.56
CA VAL A 142 -11.67 -7.01 -5.42
C VAL A 142 -12.69 -6.64 -6.50
N ASP A 143 -12.35 -6.85 -7.77
CA ASP A 143 -13.34 -6.87 -8.87
C ASP A 143 -13.81 -8.31 -9.04
N GLU A 144 -14.87 -8.68 -8.32
CA GLU A 144 -15.39 -10.05 -8.31
C GLU A 144 -15.76 -10.54 -9.71
N LYS A 145 -16.34 -9.67 -10.53
CA LYS A 145 -16.75 -9.99 -11.90
C LYS A 145 -15.57 -10.39 -12.78
N ARG A 146 -14.39 -9.83 -12.53
CA ARG A 146 -13.16 -10.13 -13.30
C ARG A 146 -12.22 -11.09 -12.59
N GLY A 147 -12.51 -11.45 -11.35
CA GLY A 147 -11.61 -12.26 -10.52
C GLY A 147 -10.26 -11.59 -10.28
N MET A 148 -10.26 -10.28 -10.03
CA MET A 148 -9.03 -9.50 -9.79
C MET A 148 -9.00 -8.94 -8.37
N VAL A 149 -7.82 -8.96 -7.75
CA VAL A 149 -7.55 -8.28 -6.47
C VAL A 149 -6.49 -7.21 -6.69
N PHE A 150 -6.67 -6.06 -6.05
CA PHE A 150 -5.80 -4.90 -6.14
C PHE A 150 -5.09 -4.68 -4.80
N LEU A 151 -3.77 -4.72 -4.86
CA LEU A 151 -2.86 -4.65 -3.73
C LEU A 151 -2.17 -3.29 -3.73
N PRO A 152 -2.51 -2.39 -2.80
CA PRO A 152 -1.75 -1.16 -2.60
C PRO A 152 -0.50 -1.46 -1.75
N ILE A 153 0.65 -1.60 -2.40
CA ILE A 153 1.90 -2.01 -1.73
C ILE A 153 2.64 -0.76 -1.21
N GLY A 154 3.13 -0.85 0.03
CA GLY A 154 3.92 0.19 0.69
C GLY A 154 5.38 0.29 0.27
N SER A 155 6.13 1.17 0.92
CA SER A 155 7.56 1.41 0.75
C SER A 155 8.42 0.31 1.37
N PRO A 156 9.68 0.17 0.94
CA PRO A 156 10.64 -0.71 1.59
C PRO A 156 11.21 -0.07 2.85
N SER A 157 11.33 -0.84 3.92
CA SER A 157 12.07 -0.42 5.12
C SER A 157 13.58 -0.44 4.82
N TYR A 158 14.42 0.45 5.36
CA TYR A 158 14.10 1.62 6.17
C TYR A 158 13.49 2.73 5.30
N ASP A 159 12.42 3.35 5.77
CA ASP A 159 11.57 4.17 4.89
C ASP A 159 12.25 5.48 4.44
N PHE A 160 13.10 6.06 5.28
CA PHE A 160 13.76 7.35 5.03
C PHE A 160 15.23 7.21 4.61
N TYR A 161 15.67 6.00 4.23
CA TYR A 161 17.01 5.76 3.71
C TYR A 161 17.08 4.62 2.69
N GLY A 162 17.72 4.86 1.54
CA GLY A 162 17.74 3.92 0.40
C GLY A 162 19.11 3.35 0.02
N GLY A 163 20.19 3.70 0.72
CA GLY A 163 21.56 3.34 0.33
C GLY A 163 21.85 1.83 0.31
N ASP A 164 21.12 1.03 1.08
CA ASP A 164 21.23 -0.43 1.16
C ASP A 164 20.33 -1.18 0.15
N ARG A 165 19.57 -0.45 -0.67
CA ARG A 165 18.57 -0.99 -1.61
C ARG A 165 18.51 -0.26 -2.93
N LYS A 166 19.66 0.00 -3.56
CA LYS A 166 19.71 0.69 -4.87
C LYS A 166 18.84 0.01 -5.92
N GLY A 167 18.21 0.81 -6.78
CA GLY A 167 17.32 0.37 -7.87
C GLY A 167 15.86 0.76 -7.66
N GLN A 168 14.95 0.43 -8.59
CA GLN A 168 13.54 0.84 -8.51
C GLN A 168 12.77 0.16 -7.38
N ASN A 169 13.26 -0.98 -6.88
CA ASN A 169 12.68 -1.73 -5.76
C ASN A 169 11.26 -2.24 -6.01
N LEU A 170 10.95 -2.77 -7.19
CA LEU A 170 9.63 -3.33 -7.46
C LEU A 170 9.33 -4.52 -6.53
N PHE A 171 8.13 -4.65 -5.95
CA PHE A 171 6.90 -3.90 -6.23
C PHE A 171 6.57 -2.80 -5.19
N ALA A 172 7.58 -2.18 -4.57
CA ALA A 172 7.33 -1.11 -3.61
C ALA A 172 6.56 0.07 -4.22
N ASN A 173 5.73 0.72 -3.39
CA ASN A 173 4.92 1.89 -3.74
C ASN A 173 4.12 1.69 -5.04
N SER A 174 3.62 0.47 -5.24
CA SER A 174 2.93 0.08 -6.47
C SER A 174 1.51 -0.35 -6.18
N LEU A 175 0.61 -0.02 -7.10
CA LEU A 175 -0.67 -0.72 -7.20
C LEU A 175 -0.45 -1.97 -8.05
N VAL A 176 -0.60 -3.14 -7.43
CA VAL A 176 -0.46 -4.44 -8.10
C VAL A 176 -1.83 -5.09 -8.28
N ALA A 177 -2.13 -5.56 -9.48
CA ALA A 177 -3.33 -6.34 -9.76
C ALA A 177 -2.97 -7.82 -9.98
N LEU A 178 -3.60 -8.69 -9.21
CA LEU A 178 -3.44 -10.14 -9.32
C LEU A 178 -4.75 -10.80 -9.76
N ASN A 179 -4.64 -11.97 -10.37
CA ASN A 179 -5.75 -12.90 -10.46
C ASN A 179 -6.07 -13.40 -9.04
N ALA A 180 -7.25 -13.09 -8.54
CA ALA A 180 -7.63 -13.33 -7.14
C ALA A 180 -7.65 -14.83 -6.77
N ALA A 181 -7.96 -15.71 -7.72
CA ALA A 181 -8.00 -17.16 -7.49
C ALA A 181 -6.61 -17.80 -7.40
N THR A 182 -5.62 -17.24 -8.11
CA THR A 182 -4.32 -17.91 -8.33
C THR A 182 -3.11 -17.13 -7.80
N GLY A 183 -3.27 -15.86 -7.45
CA GLY A 183 -2.17 -14.97 -7.05
C GLY A 183 -1.25 -14.55 -8.20
N LYS A 184 -1.55 -14.93 -9.45
CA LYS A 184 -0.72 -14.58 -10.60
C LYS A 184 -0.81 -13.08 -10.92
N LEU A 185 0.34 -12.47 -11.15
CA LEU A 185 0.45 -11.08 -11.57
C LEU A 185 -0.28 -10.84 -12.90
N VAL A 186 -1.15 -9.83 -12.94
CA VAL A 186 -1.81 -9.36 -14.16
C VAL A 186 -1.13 -8.10 -14.67
N TRP A 187 -0.97 -7.10 -13.80
CA TRP A 187 -0.24 -5.86 -14.09
C TRP A 187 0.18 -5.19 -12.77
N TYR A 188 1.13 -4.26 -12.85
CA TYR A 188 1.47 -3.34 -11.77
C TYR A 188 1.64 -1.92 -12.31
N TYR A 189 1.53 -0.93 -11.44
CA TYR A 189 1.89 0.46 -11.72
C TYR A 189 2.57 1.05 -10.49
N GLN A 190 3.86 1.38 -10.61
CA GLN A 190 4.64 1.99 -9.54
C GLN A 190 4.43 3.51 -9.50
N MET A 191 4.13 4.05 -8.33
CA MET A 191 3.79 5.46 -8.13
C MET A 191 4.91 6.24 -7.43
N VAL A 192 5.87 5.53 -6.83
CA VAL A 192 7.12 6.11 -6.33
C VAL A 192 8.26 5.16 -6.67
N HIS A 193 9.25 5.67 -7.40
CA HIS A 193 10.47 4.94 -7.71
C HIS A 193 11.48 5.13 -6.58
N HIS A 194 12.09 4.06 -6.08
CA HIS A 194 13.12 4.12 -5.03
C HIS A 194 12.74 5.05 -3.87
N ASP A 195 11.66 4.72 -3.16
CA ASP A 195 11.09 5.57 -2.11
C ASP A 195 12.09 5.90 -1.00
N LEU A 196 12.09 7.14 -0.51
CA LEU A 196 12.91 7.66 0.60
C LEU A 196 12.07 8.48 1.58
N TRP A 197 10.74 8.36 1.53
CA TRP A 197 9.81 9.34 2.09
C TRP A 197 8.69 8.72 2.91
N ASP A 198 8.62 7.39 3.02
CA ASP A 198 7.43 6.70 3.54
C ASP A 198 6.17 7.10 2.75
N TYR A 199 6.26 7.12 1.42
CA TYR A 199 5.09 7.39 0.56
C TYR A 199 4.35 6.11 0.21
N ASP A 200 4.03 5.32 1.25
CA ASP A 200 3.07 4.23 1.23
C ASP A 200 1.78 4.56 0.46
N LEU A 201 1.09 3.50 0.04
CA LEU A 201 -0.24 3.56 -0.57
C LEU A 201 -1.31 3.11 0.44
N PRO A 202 -1.67 3.92 1.45
CA PRO A 202 -2.56 3.51 2.53
C PRO A 202 -4.04 3.52 2.15
N ALA A 203 -4.43 4.24 1.11
CA ALA A 203 -5.83 4.35 0.71
C ALA A 203 -6.27 3.08 -0.04
N GLN A 204 -7.48 2.61 0.26
CA GLN A 204 -8.09 1.51 -0.49
C GLN A 204 -8.19 1.87 -1.99
N PRO A 205 -7.74 1.01 -2.93
CA PRO A 205 -7.91 1.26 -4.35
C PRO A 205 -9.39 1.29 -4.72
N LEU A 206 -9.91 2.41 -5.21
CA LEU A 206 -11.34 2.57 -5.46
C LEU A 206 -11.72 2.07 -6.86
N LEU A 207 -12.60 1.08 -6.93
CA LEU A 207 -13.10 0.54 -8.20
C LEU A 207 -14.20 1.44 -8.76
N ILE A 208 -13.84 2.33 -9.68
CA ILE A 208 -14.75 3.35 -10.22
C ILE A 208 -15.06 3.11 -11.70
N THR A 209 -15.98 3.91 -12.23
CA THR A 209 -16.25 3.98 -13.68
C THR A 209 -16.00 5.39 -14.16
N VAL A 210 -15.11 5.54 -15.14
CA VAL A 210 -14.81 6.84 -15.76
C VAL A 210 -15.56 6.93 -17.09
N ARG A 211 -16.25 8.04 -17.34
CA ARG A 211 -16.87 8.34 -18.63
C ARG A 211 -15.89 9.10 -19.52
N GLN A 212 -15.46 8.51 -20.62
CA GLN A 212 -14.58 9.14 -21.61
C GLN A 212 -15.09 8.85 -23.02
N ASN A 213 -15.23 9.90 -23.84
CA ASN A 213 -15.67 9.80 -25.24
C ASN A 213 -16.97 8.98 -25.40
N GLY A 214 -17.94 9.21 -24.51
CA GLY A 214 -19.22 8.50 -24.50
C GLY A 214 -19.17 7.05 -24.00
N ARG A 215 -17.99 6.53 -23.62
CA ARG A 215 -17.81 5.14 -23.15
C ARG A 215 -17.61 5.07 -21.63
N SER A 216 -18.09 3.98 -21.04
CA SER A 216 -17.77 3.61 -19.66
C SER A 216 -16.45 2.86 -19.63
N VAL A 217 -15.46 3.41 -18.93
CA VAL A 217 -14.15 2.79 -18.75
C VAL A 217 -14.05 2.27 -17.33
N PRO A 218 -13.82 0.95 -17.12
CA PRO A 218 -13.61 0.41 -15.79
C PRO A 218 -12.25 0.89 -15.28
N ALA A 219 -12.25 1.59 -14.15
CA ALA A 219 -11.06 2.23 -13.62
C ALA A 219 -10.83 1.85 -12.16
N VAL A 220 -9.59 2.03 -11.72
CA VAL A 220 -9.19 2.00 -10.32
C VAL A 220 -8.50 3.33 -10.01
N ALA A 221 -8.97 4.01 -8.96
CA ALA A 221 -8.37 5.24 -8.48
C ALA A 221 -7.58 4.94 -7.21
N GLN A 222 -6.27 5.22 -7.25
CA GLN A 222 -5.39 5.14 -6.11
C GLN A 222 -5.12 6.54 -5.59
N ILE A 223 -5.59 6.82 -4.38
CA ILE A 223 -5.28 8.03 -3.64
C ILE A 223 -3.94 7.80 -2.93
N THR A 224 -3.04 8.79 -2.92
CA THR A 224 -1.67 8.62 -2.42
C THR A 224 -1.28 9.62 -1.33
N LYS A 225 -0.27 9.27 -0.53
CA LYS A 225 0.34 10.17 0.46
C LYS A 225 0.92 11.43 -0.17
N MET A 226 1.41 11.35 -1.41
CA MET A 226 1.88 12.52 -2.16
C MET A 226 0.78 13.55 -2.46
N GLY A 227 -0.50 13.22 -2.20
CA GLY A 227 -1.64 14.10 -2.48
C GLY A 227 -2.13 14.01 -3.92
N PHE A 228 -1.71 12.99 -4.67
CA PHE A 228 -2.19 12.72 -6.02
C PHE A 228 -3.28 11.64 -6.03
N ILE A 229 -4.04 11.61 -7.12
CA ILE A 229 -4.87 10.45 -7.48
C ILE A 229 -4.39 9.91 -8.81
N PHE A 230 -3.94 8.66 -8.81
CA PHE A 230 -3.65 7.92 -10.04
C PHE A 230 -4.90 7.18 -10.48
N VAL A 231 -5.38 7.46 -11.69
CA VAL A 231 -6.56 6.80 -12.25
C VAL A 231 -6.11 5.88 -13.38
N LEU A 232 -6.20 4.58 -13.14
CA LEU A 232 -5.72 3.54 -14.06
C LEU A 232 -6.91 2.76 -14.63
N ASN A 233 -6.79 2.27 -15.86
CA ASN A 233 -7.68 1.24 -16.36
C ASN A 233 -7.48 -0.02 -15.52
N ARG A 234 -8.50 -0.46 -14.79
CA ARG A 234 -8.32 -1.55 -13.82
C ARG A 234 -8.04 -2.91 -14.44
N VAL A 235 -8.29 -3.07 -15.75
CA VAL A 235 -7.99 -4.31 -16.48
C VAL A 235 -6.54 -4.32 -16.98
N THR A 236 -6.01 -3.16 -17.38
CA THR A 236 -4.71 -3.10 -18.08
C THR A 236 -3.59 -2.39 -17.32
N GLY A 237 -3.88 -1.72 -16.21
CA GLY A 237 -2.92 -0.92 -15.43
C GLY A 237 -2.51 0.41 -16.07
N LYS A 238 -2.84 0.63 -17.35
CA LYS A 238 -2.53 1.87 -18.07
C LYS A 238 -3.25 3.09 -17.46
N PRO A 239 -2.55 4.23 -17.27
CA PRO A 239 -3.19 5.49 -16.86
C PRO A 239 -4.29 5.93 -17.83
N LEU A 240 -5.41 6.44 -17.28
CA LEU A 240 -6.50 7.04 -18.06
C LEU A 240 -6.31 8.53 -18.32
N PHE A 241 -5.39 9.15 -17.58
CA PHE A 241 -4.98 10.54 -17.74
C PHE A 241 -3.46 10.59 -17.90
N PRO A 242 -2.92 11.66 -18.51
CA PRO A 242 -1.47 11.82 -18.66
C PRO A 242 -0.76 11.79 -17.30
N VAL A 243 0.38 11.09 -17.27
CA VAL A 243 1.33 11.06 -16.17
C VAL A 243 2.69 11.43 -16.75
N GLU A 244 3.38 12.38 -16.13
CA GLU A 244 4.70 12.84 -16.55
C GLU A 244 5.76 12.32 -15.59
N GLU A 245 6.87 11.82 -16.13
CA GLU A 245 8.10 11.61 -15.36
C GLU A 245 8.80 12.96 -15.20
N ARG A 246 8.89 13.46 -13.97
CA ARG A 246 9.54 14.75 -13.68
C ARG A 246 10.83 14.56 -12.89
N PRO A 247 11.91 15.27 -13.23
CA PRO A 247 13.14 15.24 -12.44
C PRO A 247 12.90 15.59 -10.98
N VAL A 248 13.56 14.87 -10.08
CA VAL A 248 13.50 15.11 -8.63
C VAL A 248 14.90 15.31 -8.03
N PRO A 249 15.01 15.96 -6.86
CA PRO A 249 16.30 16.22 -6.23
C PRO A 249 17.09 14.95 -5.89
N GLU A 250 18.40 14.98 -6.10
CA GLU A 250 19.31 13.96 -5.60
C GLU A 250 19.55 14.10 -4.09
N SER A 251 19.81 12.97 -3.43
CA SER A 251 20.24 12.93 -2.03
C SER A 251 21.69 13.37 -1.91
N ASN A 252 22.00 14.07 -0.81
CA ASN A 252 23.37 14.40 -0.42
C ASN A 252 23.92 13.48 0.69
N VAL A 253 23.14 12.48 1.12
CA VAL A 253 23.56 11.53 2.15
C VAL A 253 24.58 10.55 1.54
N PRO A 254 25.78 10.39 2.14
CA PRO A 254 26.80 9.51 1.60
C PRO A 254 26.32 8.05 1.43
N GLY A 255 26.46 7.51 0.22
CA GLY A 255 26.11 6.13 -0.11
C GLY A 255 24.64 5.89 -0.49
N GLU A 256 23.77 6.88 -0.25
CA GLU A 256 22.37 6.83 -0.68
C GLU A 256 22.24 6.95 -2.21
N ALA A 257 21.17 6.35 -2.76
CA ALA A 257 20.79 6.50 -4.15
C ALA A 257 19.45 7.25 -4.24
N THR A 258 19.19 7.88 -5.37
CA THR A 258 17.87 8.43 -5.71
C THR A 258 17.47 7.93 -7.10
N TRP A 259 16.18 7.97 -7.40
CA TRP A 259 15.70 7.78 -8.76
C TRP A 259 15.62 9.14 -9.47
N PRO A 260 16.05 9.27 -10.74
CA PRO A 260 16.17 10.56 -11.40
C PRO A 260 14.83 11.27 -11.63
N THR A 261 13.72 10.53 -11.73
CA THR A 261 12.38 11.09 -11.99
C THR A 261 11.32 10.49 -11.07
N GLN A 262 10.13 11.10 -11.03
CA GLN A 262 8.95 10.50 -10.40
C GLN A 262 7.71 10.72 -11.27
N PRO A 263 6.76 9.78 -11.25
CA PRO A 263 5.51 9.90 -12.00
C PRO A 263 4.59 10.92 -11.31
N MET A 264 4.12 11.92 -12.07
CA MET A 264 3.20 12.95 -11.59
C MET A 264 1.94 12.99 -12.48
N PRO A 265 0.76 12.59 -11.97
CA PRO A 265 -0.47 12.62 -12.77
C PRO A 265 -0.92 14.08 -12.98
N LEU A 266 -1.35 14.38 -14.20
CA LEU A 266 -1.86 15.72 -14.53
C LEU A 266 -3.33 15.89 -14.19
N LYS A 267 -4.09 14.79 -14.09
CA LYS A 267 -5.51 14.78 -13.76
C LYS A 267 -5.88 13.58 -12.88
N PRO A 268 -6.80 13.78 -11.92
CA PRO A 268 -7.29 15.08 -11.45
C PRO A 268 -6.15 15.93 -10.83
N PRO A 269 -6.34 17.24 -10.62
CA PRO A 269 -5.36 18.06 -9.92
C PRO A 269 -5.01 17.45 -8.55
N ALA A 270 -3.82 17.77 -8.03
CA ALA A 270 -3.41 17.35 -6.70
C ALA A 270 -4.45 17.77 -5.65
N LEU A 271 -4.78 16.86 -4.74
CA LEU A 271 -5.71 17.06 -3.63
C LEU A 271 -5.07 17.91 -2.52
N ALA A 272 -3.81 17.60 -2.20
CA ALA A 272 -3.06 18.30 -1.17
C ALA A 272 -2.12 19.32 -1.81
N ARG A 273 -1.74 20.31 -1.01
CA ARG A 273 -0.72 21.27 -1.40
C ARG A 273 0.60 20.54 -1.64
N GLN A 274 1.30 20.95 -2.69
CA GLN A 274 2.55 20.29 -3.14
C GLN A 274 3.81 21.10 -2.74
N SER A 275 3.61 22.24 -2.07
CA SER A 275 4.68 23.11 -1.59
C SER A 275 4.20 23.99 -0.41
N LEU A 276 5.16 24.42 0.39
CA LEU A 276 4.99 25.47 1.40
C LEU A 276 5.94 26.62 1.05
N THR A 277 5.40 27.82 0.90
CA THR A 277 6.14 29.04 0.62
C THR A 277 6.24 29.92 1.87
N ARG A 278 7.20 30.84 1.87
CA ARG A 278 7.44 31.75 3.00
C ARG A 278 6.22 32.63 3.33
N ASP A 279 5.41 32.97 2.33
CA ASP A 279 4.22 33.82 2.52
C ASP A 279 3.08 33.13 3.28
N GLU A 280 3.14 31.80 3.36
CA GLU A 280 2.17 30.93 4.02
C GLU A 280 2.54 30.63 5.49
N ILE A 281 3.66 31.20 5.98
CA ILE A 281 4.04 31.10 7.39
C ILE A 281 2.97 31.79 8.25
N THR A 282 2.65 31.12 9.36
CA THR A 282 1.66 31.57 10.35
C THR A 282 1.81 33.05 10.73
N ARG A 283 0.68 33.74 10.81
CA ARG A 283 0.57 35.14 11.24
C ARG A 283 -0.23 35.30 12.53
N VAL A 284 -0.41 34.20 13.28
CA VAL A 284 -1.23 34.16 14.50
C VAL A 284 -0.67 35.11 15.57
N SER A 285 0.66 35.16 15.74
CA SER A 285 1.33 36.14 16.60
C SER A 285 2.69 36.56 16.02
N PRO A 286 3.21 37.76 16.36
CA PRO A 286 4.53 38.18 15.93
C PRO A 286 5.66 37.23 16.34
N GLU A 287 5.55 36.58 17.49
CA GLU A 287 6.52 35.60 18.00
C GLU A 287 6.49 34.32 17.16
N SER A 288 5.30 33.77 16.91
CA SER A 288 5.13 32.57 16.10
C SER A 288 5.58 32.80 14.66
N GLN A 289 5.22 33.94 14.07
CA GLN A 289 5.66 34.31 12.73
C GLN A 289 7.19 34.40 12.65
N ARG A 290 7.83 35.08 13.61
CA ARG A 290 9.29 35.21 13.67
C ARG A 290 9.97 33.85 13.80
N TYR A 291 9.55 33.04 14.76
CA TYR A 291 10.11 31.71 14.99
C TYR A 291 9.98 30.80 13.76
N CYS A 292 8.78 30.71 13.18
CA CYS A 292 8.54 29.87 12.00
C CYS A 292 9.29 30.39 10.77
N THR A 293 9.46 31.71 10.62
CA THR A 293 10.27 32.30 9.54
C THR A 293 11.74 31.96 9.70
N GLU A 294 12.31 32.15 10.89
CA GLU A 294 13.71 31.79 11.18
C GLU A 294 13.97 30.30 11.03
N LEU A 295 12.99 29.44 11.33
CA LEU A 295 13.07 28.01 11.07
C LEU A 295 13.01 27.72 9.57
N PHE A 296 12.00 28.23 8.86
CA PHE A 296 11.79 28.02 7.43
C PHE A 296 13.02 28.41 6.61
N ASP A 297 13.65 29.54 6.94
CA ASP A 297 14.85 30.05 6.25
C ASP A 297 16.08 29.12 6.42
N LYS A 298 16.03 28.12 7.33
CA LYS A 298 17.06 27.08 7.53
C LYS A 298 16.69 25.72 6.90
N LEU A 299 15.46 25.54 6.42
CA LEU A 299 14.99 24.27 5.89
C LEU A 299 15.31 24.12 4.40
N THR A 300 15.69 22.92 4.00
CA THR A 300 15.74 22.54 2.58
C THR A 300 14.36 22.02 2.15
N ASN A 301 13.77 22.63 1.11
CA ASN A 301 12.59 22.11 0.42
C ASN A 301 12.74 22.36 -1.08
N LYS A 302 12.89 21.28 -1.85
CA LYS A 302 13.01 21.29 -3.30
C LYS A 302 11.79 20.60 -3.95
N GLY A 303 10.67 20.52 -3.24
CA GLY A 303 9.41 19.89 -3.66
C GLY A 303 9.11 18.58 -2.92
N VAL A 304 8.00 17.93 -3.32
CA VAL A 304 7.43 16.73 -2.69
C VAL A 304 8.42 15.59 -2.50
N TYR A 305 9.37 15.44 -3.42
CA TYR A 305 10.38 14.39 -3.42
C TYR A 305 11.75 14.91 -2.97
N THR A 306 11.80 15.86 -2.05
CA THR A 306 13.06 16.26 -1.41
C THR A 306 13.47 15.16 -0.43
N PRO A 307 14.55 14.39 -0.67
CA PRO A 307 14.99 13.36 0.26
C PRO A 307 15.49 14.01 1.57
N ALA A 308 15.41 13.27 2.67
CA ALA A 308 16.04 13.70 3.91
C ALA A 308 17.55 13.84 3.70
N GLY A 309 18.09 15.03 4.01
CA GLY A 309 19.51 15.32 3.88
C GLY A 309 20.25 15.37 5.22
N LEU A 310 21.50 15.84 5.17
CA LEU A 310 22.28 16.16 6.37
C LEU A 310 21.82 17.47 7.02
N GLU A 311 21.09 18.29 6.27
CA GLU A 311 20.48 19.54 6.69
C GLU A 311 19.00 19.34 7.06
N PRO A 312 18.45 20.16 7.96
CA PRO A 312 17.01 20.18 8.23
C PRO A 312 16.20 20.27 6.93
N THR A 313 15.37 19.26 6.68
CA THR A 313 14.60 19.13 5.44
C THR A 313 13.11 19.24 5.76
N LEU A 314 12.40 20.04 4.98
CA LEU A 314 10.94 20.13 5.06
C LEU A 314 10.33 19.17 4.05
N MET A 315 9.73 18.09 4.56
CA MET A 315 8.90 17.19 3.79
C MET A 315 7.47 17.76 3.67
N PHE A 316 7.02 18.01 2.44
CA PHE A 316 5.71 18.60 2.20
C PHE A 316 5.09 18.10 0.87
N PRO A 317 3.90 17.45 0.89
CA PRO A 317 3.17 17.00 2.09
C PRO A 317 4.04 16.05 2.93
N GLY A 318 3.82 16.00 4.25
CA GLY A 318 4.60 15.15 5.15
C GLY A 318 4.40 13.66 4.87
N TYR A 319 5.12 12.77 5.57
CA TYR A 319 4.98 11.31 5.42
C TYR A 319 3.63 10.74 5.92
N HIS A 320 2.89 11.50 6.74
CA HIS A 320 1.47 11.22 7.00
C HIS A 320 0.55 11.58 5.80
N GLY A 321 1.10 12.23 4.79
CA GLY A 321 0.54 12.42 3.46
C GLY A 321 -0.59 13.43 3.34
N GLY A 322 -1.08 13.58 2.11
CA GLY A 322 -2.39 14.11 1.79
C GLY A 322 -3.47 13.04 1.96
N GLY A 323 -3.60 12.13 0.98
CA GLY A 323 -4.57 11.04 1.09
C GLY A 323 -4.03 9.86 1.90
N ASN A 324 -4.80 9.38 2.89
CA ASN A 324 -4.37 8.34 3.81
C ASN A 324 -5.42 7.20 3.96
N TRP A 325 -5.34 6.40 5.02
CA TRP A 325 -6.09 5.17 5.29
C TRP A 325 -7.62 5.33 5.21
N SER A 326 -8.14 6.54 5.44
CA SER A 326 -9.57 6.86 5.33
C SER A 326 -10.13 6.76 3.90
N SER A 327 -9.26 6.77 2.87
CA SER A 327 -9.63 6.63 1.47
C SER A 327 -10.69 7.66 1.00
N GLY A 328 -11.55 7.26 0.06
CA GLY A 328 -12.65 8.06 -0.47
C GLY A 328 -13.86 7.22 -0.83
N SER A 329 -14.91 7.88 -1.32
CA SER A 329 -16.13 7.27 -1.81
C SER A 329 -16.46 7.73 -3.22
N PHE A 330 -17.07 6.86 -4.02
CA PHE A 330 -17.43 7.15 -5.40
C PHE A 330 -18.92 6.94 -5.62
N ASP A 331 -19.60 7.94 -6.17
CA ASP A 331 -20.99 7.84 -6.59
C ASP A 331 -21.07 7.54 -8.10
N PRO A 332 -21.50 6.33 -8.51
CA PRO A 332 -21.58 5.96 -9.92
C PRO A 332 -22.70 6.69 -10.69
N ALA A 333 -23.70 7.27 -10.02
CA ALA A 333 -24.79 8.00 -10.68
C ALA A 333 -24.32 9.38 -11.15
N THR A 334 -23.59 10.10 -10.30
CA THR A 334 -23.07 11.44 -10.60
C THR A 334 -21.65 11.42 -11.19
N GLY A 335 -20.88 10.36 -10.92
CA GLY A 335 -19.46 10.27 -11.26
C GLY A 335 -18.54 11.03 -10.31
N TYR A 336 -19.04 11.49 -9.16
CA TYR A 336 -18.23 12.18 -8.16
C TYR A 336 -17.40 11.22 -7.32
N LEU A 337 -16.13 11.60 -7.10
CA LEU A 337 -15.22 10.99 -6.15
C LEU A 337 -14.99 11.98 -5.00
N SER A 338 -15.42 11.60 -3.80
CA SER A 338 -15.21 12.35 -2.56
C SER A 338 -14.03 11.76 -1.81
N VAL A 339 -13.03 12.56 -1.45
CA VAL A 339 -11.80 12.08 -0.81
C VAL A 339 -11.57 12.79 0.52
N SER A 340 -11.24 12.00 1.55
CA SER A 340 -10.72 12.53 2.81
C SER A 340 -9.20 12.67 2.71
N TYR A 341 -8.65 13.84 3.01
CA TYR A 341 -7.21 14.07 2.97
C TYR A 341 -6.76 15.04 4.08
N THR A 342 -5.49 14.96 4.45
CA THR A 342 -4.81 15.84 5.39
C THR A 342 -4.13 17.00 4.67
N HIS A 343 -4.17 18.18 5.28
CA HIS A 343 -3.65 19.44 4.73
C HIS A 343 -2.20 19.72 5.08
#